data_AF-A0A498R302-F1
#
_entry.id   AF-A0A498R302-F1
#
_cell.length_a   1.000
_cell.length_b   1.000
_cell.length_c   1.000
_cell.angle_alpha   90.00
_cell.angle_beta   90.00
_cell.angle_gamma   90.00
#
_symmetry.space_group_name_H-M   'P 1'
#
loop_
_entity.id
_entity.type
_entity.pdbx_description
1 polymer ?
#
loop_
_entity_poly.entity_id
_entity_poly.type
_entity_poly.pdbx_seq_one_letter_code
_entity_poly.pdbx_strand_id
1 'polypeptide(L)'
;MGIDIEKIDSGKKVFAKHLTAAEKRQMSVAPLSPETGLTLLWTVKEALAKVLKTGFMTPFEVFEISEIQFDNNCVICYYKNFTQYKAIAWVANQYICSIAQPLSTRISFRFGHFLNFLH
;
A
#
# COMPACT_ATOMS: atom_id res chain seq x y z
N MET A 1 6.41 3.28 -12.80
CA MET A 1 6.35 3.39 -11.33
C MET A 1 5.19 4.31 -10.99
N GLY A 2 4.44 4.01 -9.93
CA GLY A 2 3.33 4.83 -9.45
C GLY A 2 3.49 5.06 -7.96
N ILE A 3 3.11 6.24 -7.49
CA ILE A 3 3.27 6.66 -6.10
C ILE A 3 1.93 7.15 -5.59
N ASP A 4 1.58 6.75 -4.37
CA ASP A 4 0.39 7.22 -3.68
C ASP A 4 0.69 7.51 -2.22
N ILE A 5 0.02 8.52 -1.66
CA ILE A 5 0.17 8.94 -0.26
C ILE A 5 -1.20 9.22 0.29
N GLU A 6 -1.57 8.55 1.38
CA GLU A 6 -2.84 8.79 2.05
C GLU A 6 -2.66 8.94 3.56
N LYS A 7 -3.44 9.87 4.12
CA LYS A 7 -3.54 10.02 5.57
C LYS A 7 -4.27 8.81 6.16
N ILE A 8 -3.72 8.25 7.23
CA ILE A 8 -4.36 7.24 8.06
C ILE A 8 -5.53 7.92 8.78
N ASP A 9 -6.73 7.45 8.51
CA ASP A 9 -7.96 8.06 9.01
C ASP A 9 -9.04 7.00 9.28
N SER A 10 -9.57 7.00 10.51
CA SER A 10 -10.65 6.11 10.94
C SER A 10 -11.98 6.38 10.24
N GLY A 11 -12.14 7.54 9.60
CA GLY A 11 -13.28 7.92 8.77
C GLY A 11 -13.34 7.19 7.41
N LYS A 12 -12.24 6.61 6.93
CA LYS A 12 -12.14 6.00 5.59
C LYS A 12 -12.70 4.58 5.50
N LYS A 13 -13.78 4.29 6.24
CA LYS A 13 -14.48 2.99 6.24
C LYS A 13 -14.97 2.57 4.85
N VAL A 14 -15.15 3.51 3.92
CA VAL A 14 -15.52 3.23 2.53
C VAL A 14 -14.50 2.31 1.85
N PHE A 15 -13.22 2.40 2.19
CA PHE A 15 -12.18 1.54 1.62
C PHE A 15 -12.41 0.06 1.94
N ALA A 16 -13.01 -0.25 3.10
CA ALA A 16 -13.23 -1.63 3.53
C ALA A 16 -14.18 -2.41 2.60
N LYS A 17 -15.00 -1.68 1.81
CA LYS A 17 -15.88 -2.26 0.79
C LYS A 17 -15.11 -2.77 -0.44
N HIS A 18 -13.90 -2.25 -0.66
CA HIS A 18 -13.04 -2.60 -1.80
C HIS A 18 -11.98 -3.66 -1.47
N LEU A 19 -12.04 -4.23 -0.25
CA LEU A 19 -11.17 -5.32 0.18
C LEU A 19 -11.82 -6.67 -0.11
N THR A 20 -11.04 -7.57 -0.72
CA THR A 20 -11.44 -8.97 -0.91
C THR A 20 -11.44 -9.71 0.43
N ALA A 21 -12.09 -10.88 0.48
CA ALA A 21 -12.07 -11.72 1.67
C ALA A 21 -10.64 -12.22 2.01
N ALA A 22 -9.81 -12.45 0.98
CA ALA A 22 -8.41 -12.84 1.18
C ALA A 22 -7.60 -11.73 1.84
N GLU A 23 -7.77 -10.49 1.37
CA GLU A 23 -7.10 -9.31 1.93
C GLU A 23 -7.53 -9.05 3.38
N LYS A 24 -8.83 -9.19 3.69
CA LYS A 24 -9.35 -9.06 5.06
C LYS A 24 -8.70 -10.07 6.01
N ARG A 25 -8.52 -11.31 5.56
CA ARG A 25 -7.86 -12.37 6.33
C ARG A 25 -6.36 -12.09 6.52
N GLN A 26 -5.68 -11.56 5.51
CA GLN A 26 -4.27 -11.14 5.66
C GLN A 26 -4.14 -9.99 6.65
N MET A 27 -5.06 -9.02 6.61
CA MET A 27 -5.07 -7.89 7.56
C MET A 27 -5.39 -8.32 8.99
N SER A 28 -6.20 -9.36 9.23
CA SER A 28 -6.54 -9.78 10.59
C SER A 28 -5.37 -10.35 11.39
N VAL A 29 -4.29 -10.77 10.71
CA VAL A 29 -3.07 -11.29 11.34
C VAL A 29 -1.87 -10.36 11.16
N ALA A 30 -2.06 -9.22 10.49
CA ALA A 30 -1.02 -8.23 10.28
C ALA A 30 -0.71 -7.49 11.59
N PRO A 31 0.56 -7.13 11.85
CA PRO A 31 0.96 -6.32 13.01
C PRO A 31 0.64 -4.83 12.78
N LEU A 32 -0.56 -4.50 12.31
CA LEU A 32 -1.01 -3.15 11.98
C LEU A 32 -2.35 -2.86 12.67
N SER A 33 -2.63 -1.59 12.98
CA SER A 33 -3.98 -1.19 13.34
C SER A 33 -4.93 -1.40 12.14
N PRO A 34 -6.24 -1.63 12.36
CA PRO A 34 -7.21 -1.78 11.28
C PRO A 34 -7.20 -0.61 10.29
N GLU A 35 -7.08 0.63 10.78
CA GLU A 35 -7.05 1.86 9.97
C GLU A 35 -5.77 1.93 9.13
N THR A 36 -4.65 1.53 9.72
CA THR A 36 -3.34 1.50 9.07
C THR A 36 -3.32 0.47 7.95
N GLY A 37 -3.78 -0.75 8.23
CA GLY A 37 -3.89 -1.83 7.25
C GLY A 37 -4.86 -1.49 6.10
N LEU A 38 -5.98 -0.83 6.42
CA LEU A 38 -6.93 -0.39 5.42
C LEU A 38 -6.35 0.69 4.49
N THR A 39 -5.68 1.68 5.07
CA THR A 39 -5.02 2.76 4.32
C THR A 39 -3.86 2.22 3.49
N LEU A 40 -3.11 1.25 4.04
CA LEU A 40 -2.07 0.51 3.31
C LEU A 40 -2.63 -0.14 2.06
N LEU A 41 -3.64 -1.00 2.19
CA LEU A 41 -4.21 -1.72 1.05
C LEU A 41 -4.79 -0.78 0.00
N TRP A 42 -5.40 0.32 0.43
CA TRP A 42 -5.86 1.36 -0.48
C TRP A 42 -4.71 1.99 -1.28
N THR A 43 -3.69 2.51 -0.59
CA THR A 43 -2.59 3.23 -1.23
C THR A 43 -1.77 2.36 -2.18
N VAL A 44 -1.55 1.08 -1.84
CA VAL A 44 -0.83 0.18 -2.75
C VAL A 44 -1.62 -0.13 -4.02
N LYS A 45 -2.96 -0.17 -3.94
CA LYS A 45 -3.82 -0.37 -5.12
C LYS A 45 -3.86 0.88 -5.99
N GLU A 46 -4.02 2.05 -5.39
CA GLU A 46 -3.95 3.34 -6.11
C GLU A 46 -2.58 3.57 -6.77
N ALA A 47 -1.49 3.21 -6.09
CA ALA A 47 -0.16 3.28 -6.66
C ALA A 47 -0.04 2.43 -7.93
N LEU A 48 -0.63 1.22 -7.97
CA LEU A 48 -0.67 0.40 -9.19
C LEU A 48 -1.61 0.97 -10.24
N ALA A 49 -2.79 1.46 -9.86
CA ALA A 49 -3.72 2.11 -10.78
C ALA A 49 -3.06 3.30 -11.52
N LYS A 50 -2.17 4.04 -10.83
CA LYS A 50 -1.33 5.10 -11.43
C LYS A 50 -0.27 4.57 -12.39
N VAL A 51 0.29 3.39 -12.15
CA VAL A 51 1.18 2.72 -13.14
C VAL A 51 0.39 2.40 -14.41
N LEU A 52 -0.81 1.86 -14.25
CA LEU A 52 -1.64 1.37 -15.35
C LEU A 52 -2.48 2.45 -16.03
N LYS A 53 -2.53 3.66 -15.44
CA LYS A 53 -3.31 4.82 -15.91
C LYS A 53 -4.81 4.55 -16.01
N THR A 54 -5.34 3.71 -15.12
CA THR A 54 -6.77 3.32 -15.13
C THR A 54 -7.65 4.23 -14.27
N GLY A 55 -7.07 4.91 -13.28
CA GLY A 55 -7.83 5.62 -12.24
C GLY A 55 -8.89 4.71 -11.58
N PHE A 56 -10.03 5.30 -11.19
CA PHE A 56 -11.15 4.60 -10.53
C PHE A 56 -12.03 3.77 -11.48
N MET A 57 -11.69 3.67 -12.77
CA MET A 57 -12.51 2.96 -13.76
C MET A 57 -12.35 1.43 -13.67
N THR A 58 -11.38 0.94 -12.90
CA THR A 58 -11.10 -0.48 -12.72
C THR A 58 -11.57 -0.93 -11.33
N PRO A 59 -12.34 -2.03 -11.23
CA PRO A 59 -12.72 -2.59 -9.93
C PRO A 59 -11.49 -2.94 -9.09
N PHE A 60 -11.52 -2.60 -7.79
CA PHE A 60 -10.39 -2.80 -6.88
C PHE A 60 -10.02 -4.28 -6.63
N GLU A 61 -10.91 -5.23 -6.94
CA GLU A 61 -10.57 -6.65 -6.92
C GLU A 61 -9.57 -7.04 -8.02
N VAL A 62 -9.50 -6.25 -9.11
CA VAL A 62 -8.48 -6.46 -10.15
C VAL A 62 -7.08 -6.15 -9.62
N PHE A 63 -6.96 -5.27 -8.63
CA PHE A 63 -5.72 -4.93 -7.94
C PHE A 63 -5.50 -5.74 -6.65
N GLU A 64 -6.13 -6.92 -6.53
CA GLU A 64 -6.04 -7.77 -5.33
C GLU A 64 -4.59 -8.09 -4.94
N ILE A 65 -4.31 -7.98 -3.63
CA ILE A 65 -3.02 -8.34 -3.03
C ILE A 65 -2.98 -9.84 -2.76
N SER A 66 -1.96 -10.52 -3.31
CA SER A 66 -1.72 -11.95 -3.10
C SER A 66 -0.90 -12.23 -1.85
N GLU A 67 0.06 -11.37 -1.52
CA GLU A 67 1.00 -11.57 -0.42
C GLU A 67 1.44 -10.23 0.18
N ILE A 68 1.67 -10.24 1.50
CA ILE A 68 2.13 -9.08 2.26
C ILE A 68 3.30 -9.54 3.13
N GLN A 69 4.45 -8.90 2.95
CA GLN A 69 5.66 -9.15 3.72
C GLN A 69 5.96 -7.92 4.57
N PHE A 70 6.22 -8.14 5.86
CA PHE A 70 6.61 -7.10 6.79
C PHE A 70 8.13 -7.14 6.96
N ASP A 71 8.79 -6.03 6.63
CA ASP A 71 10.20 -5.78 6.92
C ASP A 71 10.28 -4.60 7.91
N ASN A 72 11.37 -4.50 8.67
CA ASN A 72 11.50 -3.62 9.85
C ASN A 72 10.99 -2.18 9.61
N ASN A 73 11.21 -1.62 8.41
CA ASN A 73 10.87 -0.24 8.07
C ASN A 73 9.84 -0.11 6.94
N CYS A 74 9.37 -1.21 6.35
CA CYS A 74 8.45 -1.15 5.22
C CYS A 74 7.62 -2.43 5.06
N VAL A 75 6.55 -2.31 4.28
CA VAL A 75 5.67 -3.41 3.90
C VAL A 75 5.80 -3.62 2.40
N ILE A 76 6.00 -4.87 1.98
CA ILE A 76 6.07 -5.26 0.58
C ILE A 76 4.79 -6.02 0.24
N CYS A 77 4.04 -5.52 -0.74
CA CYS A 77 2.80 -6.14 -1.21
C CYS A 77 2.98 -6.66 -2.64
N TYR A 78 2.52 -7.88 -2.90
CA TYR A 78 2.51 -8.47 -4.24
C TYR A 78 1.08 -8.52 -4.77
N TYR A 79 0.92 -8.26 -6.07
CA TYR A 79 -0.40 -8.26 -6.71
C TYR A 79 -0.69 -9.63 -7.33
N LYS A 80 -1.93 -10.08 -7.18
CA LYS A 80 -2.41 -11.36 -7.71
C LYS A 80 -2.49 -11.37 -9.24
N ASN A 81 -3.06 -10.31 -9.82
CA ASN A 81 -3.31 -10.23 -11.27
C ASN A 81 -2.20 -9.51 -12.05
N PHE A 82 -1.28 -8.85 -11.33
CA PHE A 82 -0.17 -8.09 -11.90
C PHE A 82 1.16 -8.55 -11.28
N THR A 83 1.46 -9.83 -11.44
CA THR A 83 2.60 -10.51 -10.79
C THR A 83 3.96 -9.95 -11.19
N GLN A 84 4.06 -9.21 -12.28
CA GLN A 84 5.26 -8.49 -12.68
C GLN A 84 5.53 -7.20 -11.87
N TYR A 85 4.61 -6.82 -10.98
CA TYR A 85 4.70 -5.65 -10.09
C TYR A 85 4.69 -6.04 -8.61
N LYS A 86 5.26 -5.16 -7.79
CA LYS A 86 5.09 -5.13 -6.33
C LYS A 86 4.92 -3.70 -5.84
N ALA A 87 4.36 -3.55 -4.65
CA ALA A 87 4.35 -2.30 -3.91
C ALA A 87 5.36 -2.36 -2.77
N ILE A 88 6.04 -1.25 -2.51
CA ILE A 88 6.74 -0.99 -1.24
C ILE A 88 6.01 0.16 -0.57
N ALA A 89 5.60 -0.03 0.68
CA ALA A 89 4.88 0.95 1.45
C ALA A 89 5.51 1.17 2.83
N TRP A 90 5.38 2.36 3.39
CA TRP A 90 5.86 2.65 4.74
C TRP A 90 5.00 3.72 5.40
N VAL A 91 5.03 3.72 6.74
CA VAL A 91 4.40 4.75 7.54
C VAL A 91 5.34 5.95 7.64
N ALA A 92 4.86 7.13 7.25
CA ALA A 92 5.52 8.42 7.45
C ALA A 92 4.63 9.29 8.33
N ASN A 93 4.88 9.29 9.64
CA ASN A 93 4.02 9.91 10.65
C ASN A 93 2.57 9.37 10.57
N GLN A 94 1.59 10.19 10.19
CA GLN A 94 0.19 9.78 10.03
C GLN A 94 -0.19 9.44 8.57
N TYR A 95 0.79 9.19 7.71
CA TYR A 95 0.56 8.91 6.30
C TYR A 95 1.13 7.54 5.93
N ILE A 96 0.47 6.85 5.00
CA ILE A 96 1.06 5.74 4.28
C ILE A 96 1.54 6.25 2.94
N CYS A 97 2.81 6.00 2.65
CA CYS A 97 3.40 6.23 1.34
C CYS A 97 3.61 4.88 0.66
N SER A 98 3.15 4.74 -0.59
CA SER A 98 3.21 3.50 -1.36
C SER A 98 3.81 3.74 -2.74
N ILE A 99 4.72 2.86 -3.16
CA ILE A 99 5.38 2.89 -4.46
C ILE A 99 5.17 1.56 -5.17
N ALA A 100 4.41 1.55 -6.26
CA ALA A 100 4.23 0.40 -7.15
C ALA A 100 5.29 0.42 -8.27
N GLN A 101 5.99 -0.70 -8.43
CA GLN A 101 7.11 -0.83 -9.37
C GLN A 101 7.25 -2.25 -9.94
N PRO A 102 7.88 -2.42 -11.12
CA PRO A 102 8.23 -3.75 -11.62
C PRO A 102 9.15 -4.51 -10.67
N LEU A 103 9.02 -5.84 -10.59
CA LEU A 103 9.85 -6.68 -9.70
C LEU A 103 11.36 -6.54 -9.94
N SER A 104 11.77 -6.28 -11.18
CA SER A 104 13.17 -6.10 -11.57
C SER A 104 13.77 -4.76 -11.12
N THR A 105 12.95 -3.86 -10.56
CA THR A 105 13.41 -2.54 -10.13
C THR A 105 14.05 -2.62 -8.75
N ARG A 106 15.23 -2.03 -8.61
CA ARG A 106 15.91 -1.83 -7.32
C ARG A 106 15.76 -0.37 -6.91
N ILE A 107 15.12 -0.12 -5.77
CA ILE A 107 15.04 1.21 -5.16
C ILE A 107 15.74 1.15 -3.81
N SER A 108 16.58 2.15 -3.55
CA SER A 108 17.19 2.38 -2.24
C SER A 108 16.57 3.64 -1.63
N PHE A 109 16.00 3.53 -0.43
CA PHE A 109 15.52 4.67 0.33
C PHE A 109 16.53 5.03 1.42
N ARG A 110 16.76 6.33 1.62
CA ARG A 110 17.45 6.85 2.80
C ARG A 110 16.44 7.61 3.64
N PHE A 111 16.04 7.02 4.76
CA PHE A 111 15.09 7.64 5.70
C PHE A 111 15.75 8.65 6.66
N GLY A 112 17.07 8.82 6.58
CA GLY A 112 17.84 9.72 7.44
C GLY A 112 17.70 11.18 7.01
N HIS A 113 16.70 11.88 7.58
CA HIS A 113 16.76 13.30 8.01
C HIS A 113 15.38 13.95 8.29
N PHE A 114 14.25 13.23 8.23
CA PHE A 114 12.93 13.85 8.45
C PHE A 114 12.53 14.07 9.91
N LEU A 115 13.31 13.54 10.88
CA LEU A 115 12.99 13.64 12.31
C LEU A 115 13.36 14.99 12.98
N ASN A 116 14.01 15.92 12.26
CA ASN A 116 14.46 17.20 12.84
C ASN A 116 13.59 18.42 12.51
N PHE A 117 12.45 18.25 11.83
CA PHE A 117 11.58 19.39 11.43
C PHE A 117 10.19 19.40 12.09
N LEU A 118 9.98 18.60 13.14
CA LEU A 118 8.72 18.58 13.88
C LEU A 118 8.96 18.68 15.41
N HIS A 119 9.67 19.72 15.82
CA HIS A 119 9.59 20.28 17.18
C HIS A 119 8.88 21.63 17.13
#